data_AF-A0A0C2ZJD6-F1
#
_entry.id   AF-A0A0C2ZJD6-F1
#
_cell.length_a   1.000
_cell.length_b   1.000
_cell.length_c   1.000
_cell.angle_alpha   90.00
_cell.angle_beta   90.00
_cell.angle_gamma   90.00
#
_symmetry.space_group_name_H-M   'P 1'
#
loop_
_entity.id
_entity.type
_entity.pdbx_description
1 polymer ?
#
loop_
_entity_poly.entity_id
_entity_poly.type
_entity_poly.pdbx_seq_one_letter_code
_entity_poly.pdbx_strand_id
1 'polypeptide(L)'
;MKWQNWLENWNMSSLKINTPFLEMEFKPQDEDRAAAWDLYIELLTRITTQPLHEGSGDEKTALDSIFAIFALTRTTLKTHGYRCQEFAKIAIVVLNQRIRPFTAKWHKLSIEGAFGDLEQCKAFREELKQLQEVLNIYTQMLGDMAGVENLIGLEN
;
A
#
# COMPACT_ATOMS: atom_id res chain seq x y z
N MET A 1 8.12 21.18 -4.90
CA MET A 1 8.60 20.44 -3.70
C MET A 1 9.49 19.30 -4.18
N LYS A 2 10.57 18.94 -3.48
CA LYS A 2 11.40 17.78 -3.84
C LYS A 2 10.74 16.47 -3.43
N TRP A 3 11.06 15.38 -4.12
CA TRP A 3 10.62 14.02 -3.77
C TRP A 3 10.94 13.65 -2.32
N GLN A 4 12.16 13.94 -1.86
CA GLN A 4 12.57 13.69 -0.48
C GLN A 4 11.64 14.38 0.53
N ASN A 5 11.39 15.68 0.34
CA ASN A 5 10.54 16.46 1.22
C ASN A 5 9.10 15.93 1.24
N TRP A 6 8.59 15.47 0.09
CA TRP A 6 7.26 14.86 0.02
C TRP A 6 7.22 13.58 0.86
N LEU A 7 8.21 12.69 0.76
CA LEU A 7 8.27 11.48 1.59
C LEU A 7 8.40 11.78 3.09
N GLU A 8 9.17 12.82 3.45
CA GLU A 8 9.35 13.27 4.83
C GLU A 8 8.03 13.74 5.44
N ASN A 9 7.20 14.47 4.69
CA ASN A 9 5.86 14.90 5.14
C ASN A 9 4.96 13.72 5.53
N TRP A 10 5.18 12.55 4.92
CA TRP A 10 4.42 11.32 5.17
C TRP A 10 5.12 10.34 6.13
N ASN A 11 6.23 10.73 6.75
CA ASN A 11 7.07 9.82 7.55
C ASN A 11 7.54 8.56 6.80
N MET A 12 7.64 8.63 5.47
CA MET A 12 8.01 7.53 4.57
C MET A 12 9.49 7.57 4.15
N SER A 13 10.32 8.30 4.89
CA SER A 13 11.77 8.44 4.65
C SER A 13 12.56 7.12 4.76
N SER A 14 11.99 6.10 5.41
CA SER A 14 12.60 4.77 5.48
C SER A 14 12.50 3.96 4.17
N LEU A 15 11.75 4.43 3.18
CA LEU A 15 11.72 3.83 1.84
C LEU A 15 13.05 4.08 1.12
N LYS A 16 13.65 3.00 0.59
CA LYS A 16 14.91 3.08 -0.16
C LYS A 16 14.62 3.48 -1.59
N ILE A 17 14.78 4.78 -1.90
CA ILE A 17 14.67 5.33 -3.25
C ILE A 17 16.04 5.84 -3.69
N ASN A 18 16.40 5.66 -4.97
CA ASN A 18 17.71 6.10 -5.47
C ASN A 18 17.88 7.62 -5.31
N THR A 19 19.06 8.06 -4.88
CA THR A 19 19.39 9.46 -4.62
C THR A 19 19.04 10.41 -5.77
N PRO A 20 19.31 10.09 -7.06
CA PRO A 20 18.93 10.97 -8.15
C PRO A 20 17.42 11.25 -8.21
N PHE A 21 16.56 10.28 -7.85
CA PHE A 21 15.12 10.49 -7.82
C PHE A 21 14.67 11.32 -6.61
N LEU A 22 15.31 11.15 -5.46
CA LEU A 22 14.99 11.90 -4.24
C LEU A 22 15.21 13.41 -4.42
N GLU A 23 16.20 13.78 -5.23
CA GLU A 23 16.53 15.18 -5.52
C GLU A 23 15.64 15.83 -6.59
N MET A 24 14.89 15.04 -7.36
CA MET A 24 13.98 15.54 -8.40
C MET A 24 12.79 16.30 -7.79
N GLU A 25 12.21 17.20 -8.58
CA GLU A 25 10.94 17.82 -8.24
C GLU A 25 9.81 16.78 -8.27
N PHE A 26 9.02 16.74 -7.20
CA PHE A 26 7.76 16.04 -7.17
C PHE A 26 6.72 16.87 -7.92
N LYS A 27 6.26 16.36 -9.06
CA LYS A 27 5.31 17.06 -9.95
C LYS A 27 4.36 16.07 -10.63
N PRO A 28 3.35 15.56 -9.91
CA PRO A 28 2.33 14.67 -10.48
C PRO A 28 1.60 15.32 -11.66
N GLN A 29 1.54 14.59 -12.78
CA GLN A 29 0.78 14.96 -13.97
C GLN A 29 -0.63 14.38 -13.91
N ASP A 30 -1.47 14.69 -14.90
CA ASP A 30 -2.87 14.23 -14.93
C ASP A 30 -2.95 12.70 -14.93
N GLU A 31 -2.04 12.02 -15.64
CA GLU A 31 -1.95 10.55 -15.63
C GLU A 31 -1.51 9.99 -14.26
N ASP A 32 -0.66 10.70 -13.50
CA ASP A 32 -0.32 10.31 -12.12
C ASP A 32 -1.53 10.45 -11.21
N ARG A 33 -2.27 11.57 -11.33
CA ARG A 33 -3.46 11.85 -10.53
C ARG A 33 -4.54 10.81 -10.77
N ALA A 34 -4.79 10.46 -12.04
CA ALA A 34 -5.76 9.45 -12.42
C ALA A 34 -5.36 8.05 -11.91
N ALA A 35 -4.08 7.67 -12.06
CA ALA A 35 -3.56 6.41 -11.52
C ALA A 35 -3.64 6.35 -9.99
N ALA A 36 -3.32 7.45 -9.32
CA ALA A 36 -3.41 7.57 -7.87
C ALA A 36 -4.86 7.43 -7.40
N TRP A 37 -5.82 8.06 -8.09
CA TRP A 37 -7.25 7.93 -7.79
C TRP A 37 -7.74 6.49 -7.90
N ASP A 38 -7.41 5.79 -8.98
CA ASP A 38 -7.84 4.40 -9.18
C ASP A 38 -7.39 3.50 -8.03
N LEU A 39 -6.11 3.60 -7.65
CA LEU A 39 -5.58 2.78 -6.56
C LEU A 39 -6.03 3.28 -5.18
N TYR A 40 -6.25 4.58 -5.02
CA TYR A 40 -6.78 5.18 -3.79
C TYR A 40 -8.14 4.58 -3.43
N ILE A 41 -9.07 4.52 -4.38
CA ILE A 41 -10.41 3.94 -4.15
C ILE A 41 -10.34 2.45 -3.81
N GLU A 42 -9.50 1.70 -4.51
CA GLU A 42 -9.26 0.29 -4.20
C GLU A 42 -8.75 0.11 -2.77
N LEU A 43 -7.77 0.90 -2.33
CA LEU A 43 -7.22 0.77 -0.98
C LEU A 43 -8.19 1.29 0.10
N LEU A 44 -8.93 2.37 -0.16
CA LEU A 44 -9.87 2.95 0.79
C LEU A 44 -11.04 2.02 1.12
N THR A 45 -11.50 1.23 0.14
CA THR A 45 -12.69 0.38 0.27
C THR A 45 -12.37 -1.07 0.64
N ARG A 46 -11.08 -1.42 0.77
CA ARG A 46 -10.66 -2.78 1.10
C ARG A 46 -10.56 -3.01 2.60
N ILE A 47 -10.86 -4.25 2.98
CA ILE A 47 -10.66 -4.77 4.34
C ILE A 47 -9.19 -4.70 4.80
N THR A 48 -8.24 -4.48 3.90
CA THR A 48 -6.81 -4.40 4.22
C THR A 48 -6.39 -3.07 4.83
N THR A 49 -7.17 -2.00 4.69
CA THR A 49 -6.92 -0.72 5.38
C THR A 49 -7.79 -0.54 6.62
N GLN A 50 -8.82 -1.38 6.77
CA GLN A 50 -9.70 -1.41 7.93
C GLN A 50 -9.25 -2.50 8.92
N PRO A 51 -9.11 -2.20 10.22
CA PRO A 51 -8.77 -3.22 11.20
C PRO A 51 -9.87 -4.28 11.27
N LEU A 52 -9.49 -5.55 11.13
CA LEU A 52 -10.37 -6.67 11.45
C LEU A 52 -10.55 -6.70 12.98
N HIS A 53 -11.79 -6.68 13.47
CA HIS A 53 -12.06 -6.92 14.88
C HIS A 53 -11.47 -8.29 15.29
N GLU A 54 -11.03 -8.42 16.55
CA GLU A 54 -10.27 -9.59 17.09
C GLU A 54 -10.98 -10.95 17.00
N GLY A 55 -12.19 -11.02 16.41
CA GLY A 55 -12.93 -12.26 16.15
C GLY A 55 -13.60 -12.31 14.77
N SER A 56 -13.21 -11.43 13.85
CA SER A 56 -13.84 -11.29 12.53
C SER A 56 -12.82 -11.53 11.41
N GLY A 57 -13.28 -12.21 10.35
CA GLY A 57 -12.45 -12.57 9.20
C GLY A 57 -11.39 -13.64 9.51
N ASP A 58 -10.76 -14.15 8.46
CA ASP A 58 -9.68 -15.13 8.54
C ASP A 58 -8.38 -14.60 7.92
N GLU A 59 -7.26 -15.09 8.41
CA GLU A 59 -5.91 -14.66 8.03
C GLU A 59 -5.62 -14.95 6.56
N LYS A 60 -6.23 -16.00 5.99
CA LYS A 60 -6.06 -16.36 4.58
C LYS A 60 -6.70 -15.32 3.67
N THR A 61 -7.94 -14.92 3.96
CA THR A 61 -8.64 -13.85 3.24
C THR A 61 -7.88 -12.52 3.35
N ALA A 62 -7.34 -12.19 4.53
CA ALA A 62 -6.53 -10.98 4.72
C ALA A 62 -5.24 -11.03 3.86
N LEU A 63 -4.53 -12.15 3.88
CA LEU A 63 -3.32 -12.36 3.06
C LEU A 63 -3.63 -12.24 1.56
N ASP A 64 -4.72 -12.84 1.11
CA ASP A 64 -5.14 -12.81 -0.30
C ASP A 64 -5.53 -11.39 -0.74
N SER A 65 -6.20 -10.62 0.14
CA SER A 65 -6.52 -9.22 -0.14
C SER A 65 -5.25 -8.35 -0.23
N ILE A 66 -4.26 -8.56 0.63
CA ILE A 66 -2.96 -7.86 0.55
C ILE A 66 -2.24 -8.23 -0.75
N PHE A 67 -2.23 -9.52 -1.11
CA PHE A 67 -1.60 -10.00 -2.33
C PHE A 67 -2.27 -9.43 -3.60
N ALA A 68 -3.59 -9.22 -3.59
CA ALA A 68 -4.34 -8.65 -4.70
C ALA A 68 -3.86 -7.24 -5.11
N ILE A 69 -3.25 -6.48 -4.18
CA ILE A 69 -2.69 -5.15 -4.46
C ILE A 69 -1.65 -5.20 -5.59
N PHE A 70 -0.87 -6.28 -5.72
CA PHE A 70 0.06 -6.44 -6.84
C PHE A 70 -0.64 -6.43 -8.20
N ALA A 71 -1.78 -7.12 -8.31
CA ALA A 71 -2.53 -7.20 -9.56
C ALA A 71 -3.17 -5.85 -9.88
N LEU A 72 -3.78 -5.20 -8.87
CA LEU A 72 -4.38 -3.87 -9.01
C LEU A 72 -3.36 -2.85 -9.50
N THR A 73 -2.23 -2.70 -8.80
CA THR A 73 -1.20 -1.73 -9.19
C THR A 73 -0.67 -2.00 -10.60
N ARG A 74 -0.47 -3.26 -10.98
CA ARG A 74 -0.04 -3.59 -12.36
C ARG A 74 -1.10 -3.21 -13.38
N THR A 75 -2.38 -3.42 -13.09
CA THR A 75 -3.48 -3.00 -13.96
C THR A 75 -3.47 -1.48 -14.10
N THR A 76 -3.45 -0.74 -12.98
CA THR A 76 -3.39 0.73 -12.99
C THR A 76 -2.20 1.25 -13.81
N LEU A 77 -0.99 0.72 -13.60
CA LEU A 77 0.20 1.12 -14.36
C LEU A 77 0.08 0.83 -15.86
N LYS A 78 -0.55 -0.29 -16.24
CA LYS A 78 -0.77 -0.63 -17.65
C LYS A 78 -1.83 0.26 -18.30
N THR A 79 -2.88 0.61 -17.55
CA THR A 79 -3.98 1.46 -18.02
C THR A 79 -3.51 2.90 -18.28
N HIS A 80 -2.77 3.49 -17.35
CA HIS A 80 -2.29 4.88 -17.45
C HIS A 80 -0.95 5.00 -18.20
N GLY A 81 -0.27 3.88 -18.44
CA GLY A 81 0.93 3.81 -19.25
C GLY A 81 2.13 4.56 -18.65
N TYR A 82 3.13 4.84 -19.49
CA TYR A 82 4.44 5.36 -19.06
C TYR A 82 4.44 6.79 -18.50
N ARG A 83 3.30 7.50 -18.57
CA ARG A 83 3.17 8.90 -18.15
C ARG A 83 2.90 9.06 -16.66
N CYS A 84 2.36 8.04 -16.00
CA CYS A 84 2.16 8.02 -14.53
C CYS A 84 3.46 7.71 -13.77
N GLN A 85 4.54 8.44 -14.06
CA GLN A 85 5.87 8.14 -13.51
C GLN A 85 5.98 8.38 -12.01
N GLU A 86 5.35 9.43 -11.49
CA GLU A 86 5.41 9.76 -10.07
C GLU A 86 4.65 8.71 -9.25
N PHE A 87 3.47 8.33 -9.74
CA PHE A 87 2.71 7.20 -9.21
C PHE A 87 3.52 5.89 -9.28
N ALA A 88 4.12 5.59 -10.43
CA ALA A 88 4.89 4.37 -10.62
C ALA A 88 6.06 4.25 -9.64
N LYS A 89 6.79 5.35 -9.41
CA LYS A 89 7.91 5.39 -8.45
C LYS A 89 7.45 4.97 -7.06
N ILE A 90 6.41 5.59 -6.53
CA ILE A 90 5.94 5.28 -5.17
C ILE A 90 5.31 3.89 -5.10
N ALA A 91 4.48 3.51 -6.08
CA ALA A 91 3.75 2.25 -6.08
C ALA A 91 4.70 1.05 -6.15
N ILE A 92 5.70 1.09 -7.03
CA ILE A 92 6.69 0.01 -7.17
C ILE A 92 7.52 -0.13 -5.89
N VAL A 93 7.90 0.98 -5.27
CA VAL A 93 8.68 0.99 -4.03
C VAL A 93 7.89 0.39 -2.87
N VAL A 94 6.63 0.79 -2.67
CA VAL A 94 5.75 0.25 -1.62
C VAL A 94 5.48 -1.24 -1.84
N LEU A 95 5.14 -1.65 -3.07
CA LEU A 95 4.93 -3.05 -3.41
C LEU A 95 6.14 -3.91 -3.05
N ASN A 96 7.35 -3.47 -3.39
CA ASN A 96 8.55 -4.30 -3.23
C ASN A 96 9.15 -4.25 -1.83
N GLN A 97 9.05 -3.13 -1.13
CA GLN A 97 9.71 -2.96 0.18
C GLN A 97 8.78 -3.21 1.36
N ARG A 98 7.45 -3.09 1.20
CA ARG A 98 6.47 -3.26 2.27
C ARG A 98 5.60 -4.50 2.07
N ILE A 99 4.96 -4.61 0.90
CA ILE A 99 3.98 -5.67 0.64
C ILE A 99 4.67 -7.02 0.31
N ARG A 100 5.72 -6.99 -0.51
CA ARG A 100 6.42 -8.21 -0.94
C ARG A 100 7.02 -9.00 0.23
N PRO A 101 7.75 -8.42 1.20
CA PRO A 101 8.31 -9.19 2.32
C PRO A 101 7.22 -9.85 3.17
N PHE A 102 6.14 -9.11 3.47
CA PHE A 102 5.00 -9.63 4.22
C PHE A 102 4.34 -10.81 3.50
N THR A 103 3.93 -10.61 2.24
CA THR A 103 3.27 -11.66 1.45
C THR A 103 4.18 -12.86 1.21
N ALA A 104 5.47 -12.67 0.96
CA ALA A 104 6.40 -13.78 0.76
C ALA A 104 6.54 -14.66 2.01
N LYS A 105 6.66 -14.06 3.19
CA LYS A 105 6.71 -14.77 4.47
C LYS A 105 5.42 -15.55 4.71
N TRP A 106 4.29 -14.84 4.70
CA TRP A 106 3.01 -15.41 5.11
C TRP A 106 2.40 -16.35 4.07
N HIS A 107 2.75 -16.21 2.79
CA HIS A 107 2.39 -17.18 1.77
C HIS A 107 3.04 -18.55 2.04
N LYS A 108 4.34 -18.56 2.37
CA LYS A 108 5.04 -19.80 2.73
C LYS A 108 4.42 -20.44 3.99
N LEU A 109 4.25 -19.64 5.05
CA LEU A 109 3.67 -20.11 6.31
C LEU A 109 2.22 -20.60 6.13
N SER A 110 1.44 -19.95 5.27
CA SER A 110 0.07 -20.37 4.94
C SER A 110 0.04 -21.76 4.29
N ILE A 111 0.97 -22.06 3.38
CA ILE A 111 1.09 -23.39 2.77
C ILE A 111 1.50 -24.45 3.81
N GLU A 112 2.30 -24.05 4.81
CA GLU A 112 2.73 -24.90 5.92
C GLU A 112 1.65 -25.08 7.02
N GLY A 113 0.45 -24.50 6.83
CA GLY A 113 -0.67 -24.66 7.76
C GLY A 113 -0.68 -23.69 8.95
N ALA A 114 0.07 -22.59 8.88
CA ALA A 114 0.18 -21.62 9.98
C ALA A 114 -1.15 -21.08 10.50
N PHE A 115 -2.19 -20.98 9.66
CA PHE A 115 -3.51 -20.48 10.09
C PHE A 115 -4.35 -21.51 10.88
N GLY A 116 -3.81 -22.72 11.11
CA GLY A 116 -4.35 -23.66 12.10
C GLY A 116 -3.71 -23.51 13.48
N ASP A 117 -2.68 -22.67 13.64
CA ASP A 117 -1.94 -22.45 14.87
C ASP A 117 -2.26 -21.06 15.45
N LEU A 118 -2.73 -21.02 16.71
CA LEU A 118 -3.18 -19.80 17.36
C LEU A 118 -2.04 -18.77 17.55
N GLU A 119 -0.82 -19.21 17.82
CA GLU A 119 0.32 -18.30 18.01
C GLU A 119 0.77 -17.71 16.67
N GLN A 120 0.72 -18.50 15.60
CA GLN A 120 0.98 -18.00 14.25
C GLN A 120 -0.11 -17.03 13.77
N CYS A 121 -1.39 -17.29 14.07
CA CYS A 121 -2.47 -16.34 13.77
C CYS A 121 -2.28 -15.01 14.50
N LYS A 122 -1.88 -15.04 15.79
CA LYS A 122 -1.54 -13.81 16.53
C LYS A 122 -0.36 -13.07 15.90
N ALA A 123 0.70 -13.79 15.54
CA ALA A 123 1.86 -13.18 14.88
C ALA A 123 1.50 -12.57 13.52
N PHE A 124 0.63 -13.23 12.74
CA PHE A 124 0.10 -12.69 11.49
C PHE A 124 -0.66 -11.40 11.72
N ARG A 125 -1.57 -11.37 12.69
CA ARG A 125 -2.41 -10.19 12.98
C ARG A 125 -1.58 -9.01 13.47
N GLU A 126 -0.56 -9.25 14.27
CA GLU A 126 0.35 -8.19 14.73
C GLU A 126 1.17 -7.60 13.57
N GLU A 127 1.75 -8.44 12.73
CA GLU A 127 2.48 -7.97 11.54
C GLU A 127 1.56 -7.32 10.50
N LEU A 128 0.32 -7.82 10.38
CA LEU A 128 -0.69 -7.22 9.53
C LEU A 128 -0.97 -5.81 10.02
N LYS A 129 -1.24 -5.60 11.31
CA LYS A 129 -1.51 -4.28 11.89
C LYS A 129 -0.39 -3.27 11.56
N GLN A 130 0.86 -3.68 11.71
CA GLN A 130 2.02 -2.84 11.34
C GLN A 130 2.04 -2.53 9.83
N LEU A 131 1.71 -3.49 8.97
CA LEU A 131 1.57 -3.24 7.53
C LEU A 131 0.38 -2.30 7.23
N GLN A 132 -0.73 -2.44 7.94
CA GLN A 132 -1.93 -1.60 7.76
C GLN A 132 -1.64 -0.14 8.08
N GLU A 133 -0.87 0.16 9.12
CA GLU A 133 -0.41 1.52 9.42
C GLU A 133 0.34 2.15 8.23
N VAL A 134 1.25 1.39 7.62
CA VAL A 134 2.00 1.83 6.43
C VAL A 134 1.08 1.97 5.20
N LEU A 135 0.15 1.05 5.00
CA LEU A 135 -0.81 1.11 3.89
C LEU A 135 -1.82 2.26 4.04
N ASN A 136 -2.18 2.63 5.26
CA ASN A 136 -3.03 3.77 5.54
C ASN A 136 -2.32 5.08 5.18
N ILE A 137 -1.04 5.22 5.55
CA ILE A 137 -0.22 6.36 5.10
C ILE A 137 -0.11 6.36 3.58
N TYR A 138 0.17 5.20 2.96
CA TYR A 138 0.25 5.10 1.50
C TYR A 138 -1.07 5.50 0.81
N THR A 139 -2.21 5.11 1.37
CA THR A 139 -3.54 5.49 0.86
C THR A 139 -3.72 7.01 0.92
N GLN A 140 -3.31 7.67 2.00
CA GLN A 140 -3.36 9.14 2.10
C GLN A 140 -2.43 9.81 1.09
N MET A 141 -1.23 9.27 0.88
CA MET A 141 -0.30 9.75 -0.15
C MET A 141 -0.92 9.68 -1.56
N LEU A 142 -1.68 8.63 -1.86
CA LEU A 142 -2.39 8.51 -3.13
C LEU A 142 -3.52 9.55 -3.24
N GLY A 143 -4.26 9.80 -2.16
CA GLY A 143 -5.27 10.88 -2.12
C GLY A 143 -4.67 12.26 -2.39
N ASP A 144 -3.55 12.58 -1.73
CA ASP A 144 -2.80 13.83 -1.96
C ASP A 144 -2.28 13.93 -3.40
N MET A 145 -1.71 12.85 -3.93
CA MET A 145 -1.25 12.81 -5.33
C MET A 145 -2.41 13.00 -6.31
N ALA A 146 -3.57 12.39 -6.05
CA ALA A 146 -4.78 12.56 -6.85
C ALA A 146 -5.38 13.98 -6.73
N GLY A 147 -5.06 14.71 -5.66
CA GLY A 147 -5.62 16.03 -5.37
C GLY A 147 -7.04 15.97 -4.82
N VAL A 148 -7.38 14.89 -4.11
CA VAL A 148 -8.71 14.70 -3.50
C VAL A 148 -8.63 14.88 -1.98
N GLU A 149 -9.76 15.29 -1.38
CA GLU A 149 -9.87 15.33 0.08
C GLU A 149 -9.71 13.92 0.68
N ASN A 150 -9.12 13.84 1.87
CA ASN A 150 -8.92 12.57 2.53
C ASN A 150 -10.25 11.99 3.01
N LEU A 151 -10.73 10.95 2.33
CA LEU A 151 -11.97 10.23 2.63
C LEU A 151 -11.79 9.12 3.69
N ILE A 152 -10.61 8.98 4.30
CA ILE A 152 -10.40 8.01 5.39
C ILE A 152 -11.18 8.45 6.62
N GLY A 153 -12.01 7.56 7.17
CA GLY A 153 -12.80 7.84 8.38
C GLY A 153 -14.10 8.62 8.14
N LEU A 154 -14.66 8.57 6.92
CA LEU A 154 -15.99 9.13 6.64
C LEU A 154 -17.12 8.46 7.43
N GLU A 155 -16.91 7.23 7.89
CA GLU A 155 -17.88 6.46 8.66
C GLU A 155 -17.49 6.54 10.14
N ASN A 156 -18.38 7.09 10.96
CA ASN A 156 -18.27 7.17 12.43
C ASN A 156 -18.59 5.84 13.09
#